data_AF-A0AAD8PA18-F1
#
_entry.id   AF-A0AAD8PA18-F1
#
_cell.length_a   1.000
_cell.length_b   1.000
_cell.length_c   1.000
_cell.angle_alpha   90.00
_cell.angle_beta   90.00
_cell.angle_gamma   90.00
#
_symmetry.space_group_name_H-M   'P 1'
#
loop_
_entity.id
_entity.type
_entity.pdbx_description
1 polymer ?
#
loop_
_entity_poly.entity_id
_entity_poly.type
_entity_poly.pdbx_seq_one_letter_code
_entity_poly.pdbx_strand_id
1 'polypeptide(L)'
;MDALATPLTLSPPSLITTHLSNPILRSSFTQKKTQFTKPNINNNNFTAIHASVSSKSTSPPETEALDQDEKFDWFSQWYAVMPVCDLDKKAPVGKKVMGLDLVVWWDKNESAWKVFDDMCPHRLAPLSQGRIDNWGRLQCVYHGWCFNGSGQCKLIPQAPQDGPPVHSFQKACVAVYPSTVQNGIVWFWPNTDPQYKDILTKKKPPYIPELDDASFTYQVFHRDIPYGYEILTENLMDPAHVPYAHYGILRTPQPR
;
A
#
# COMPACT_ATOMS: atom_id res chain seq x y z
N MET A 1 -44.50 -14.41 -50.33
CA MET A 1 -43.21 -13.98 -50.92
C MET A 1 -42.15 -14.35 -49.91
N ASP A 2 -41.64 -15.56 -50.09
CA ASP A 2 -40.65 -16.20 -49.23
C ASP A 2 -39.31 -15.49 -49.33
N ALA A 3 -38.69 -15.18 -48.19
CA ALA A 3 -37.28 -14.83 -48.11
C ALA A 3 -36.61 -15.83 -47.17
N LEU A 4 -35.87 -16.75 -47.79
CA LEU A 4 -35.06 -17.79 -47.18
C LEU A 4 -33.94 -17.19 -46.32
N ALA A 5 -33.87 -17.62 -45.07
CA ALA A 5 -32.74 -17.39 -44.18
C ALA A 5 -31.72 -18.53 -44.33
N THR A 6 -30.52 -18.20 -44.79
CA THR A 6 -29.37 -19.11 -44.84
C THR A 6 -28.54 -18.96 -43.56
N PRO A 7 -28.23 -20.02 -42.80
CA PRO A 7 -27.36 -19.92 -41.64
C PRO A 7 -25.89 -20.09 -42.04
N LEU A 8 -25.05 -19.11 -41.66
CA LEU A 8 -23.59 -19.20 -41.75
C LEU A 8 -23.07 -20.01 -40.55
N THR A 9 -22.51 -21.19 -40.83
CA THR A 9 -21.82 -22.02 -39.84
C THR A 9 -20.37 -21.53 -39.64
N LEU A 10 -20.11 -20.88 -38.51
CA LEU A 10 -18.74 -20.55 -38.07
C LEU A 10 -18.13 -21.76 -37.36
N SER A 11 -17.00 -22.25 -37.88
CA SER A 11 -16.19 -23.29 -37.22
C SER A 11 -15.37 -22.68 -36.09
N PRO A 12 -15.19 -23.35 -34.94
CA PRO A 12 -14.40 -22.83 -33.83
C PRO A 12 -12.88 -22.91 -34.14
N PRO A 13 -12.07 -21.95 -33.65
CA PRO A 13 -10.63 -21.98 -33.85
C PRO A 13 -9.97 -23.09 -33.01
N SER A 14 -9.04 -23.79 -33.65
CA SER A 14 -8.21 -24.87 -33.11
C SER A 14 -7.31 -24.39 -31.96
N LEU A 15 -7.39 -25.08 -30.81
CA LEU A 15 -6.50 -24.89 -29.66
C LEU A 15 -5.09 -25.37 -30.00
N ILE A 16 -4.12 -24.45 -30.00
CA ILE A 16 -2.69 -24.79 -30.02
C ILE A 16 -2.26 -25.04 -28.58
N THR A 17 -2.07 -26.32 -28.24
CA THR A 17 -1.51 -26.75 -26.95
C THR A 17 0.00 -26.59 -26.97
N THR A 18 0.54 -25.54 -26.37
CA THR A 18 1.99 -25.42 -26.13
C THR A 18 2.37 -26.15 -24.84
N HIS A 19 3.09 -27.26 -24.99
CA HIS A 19 3.74 -27.97 -23.89
C HIS A 19 4.88 -27.10 -23.32
N LEU A 20 4.68 -26.51 -22.13
CA LEU A 20 5.74 -25.90 -21.34
C LEU A 20 6.30 -26.96 -20.37
N SER A 21 7.48 -27.49 -20.70
CA SER A 21 8.28 -28.34 -19.82
C SER A 21 8.97 -27.48 -18.75
N ASN A 22 8.68 -27.74 -17.47
CA ASN A 22 9.37 -27.14 -16.32
C ASN A 22 10.85 -27.57 -16.26
N PRO A 23 11.81 -26.66 -16.05
CA PRO A 23 13.13 -27.03 -15.60
C PRO A 23 13.14 -27.18 -14.06
N ILE A 24 13.48 -28.40 -13.63
CA ILE A 24 13.78 -28.75 -12.25
C ILE A 24 15.11 -28.08 -11.88
N LEU A 25 15.09 -27.12 -10.96
CA LEU A 25 16.29 -26.71 -10.22
C LEU A 25 16.09 -26.99 -8.73
N ARG A 26 16.60 -28.13 -8.27
CA ARG A 26 16.87 -28.39 -6.85
C ARG A 26 18.20 -27.73 -6.52
N SER A 27 18.17 -26.68 -5.70
CA SER A 27 19.35 -26.17 -5.00
C SER A 27 19.14 -26.35 -3.51
N SER A 28 19.89 -27.29 -2.93
CA SER A 28 19.94 -27.56 -1.50
C SER A 28 20.87 -26.54 -0.84
N PHE A 29 20.31 -25.52 -0.19
CA PHE A 29 21.09 -24.59 0.62
C PHE A 29 21.28 -25.13 2.04
N THR A 30 22.48 -25.61 2.34
CA THR A 30 22.97 -25.90 3.69
C THR A 30 23.39 -24.61 4.39
N GLN A 31 22.64 -24.18 5.40
CA GLN A 31 23.03 -23.08 6.30
C GLN A 31 24.20 -23.51 7.19
N LYS A 32 25.40 -22.97 6.96
CA LYS A 32 26.46 -22.94 7.98
C LYS A 32 26.30 -21.68 8.82
N LYS A 33 26.04 -21.87 10.13
CA LYS A 33 26.14 -20.84 11.16
C LYS A 33 27.61 -20.42 11.30
N THR A 34 27.93 -19.19 10.92
CA THR A 34 29.18 -18.51 11.33
C THR A 34 28.88 -17.55 12.46
N GLN A 35 29.49 -17.81 13.62
CA GLN A 35 29.53 -16.92 14.77
C GLN A 35 30.40 -15.70 14.44
N PHE A 36 29.85 -14.50 14.61
CA PHE A 36 30.60 -13.25 14.56
C PHE A 36 31.06 -12.88 15.96
N THR A 37 32.39 -12.85 16.17
CA THR A 37 33.04 -12.20 17.31
C THR A 37 33.27 -10.72 16.97
N LYS A 38 32.90 -9.82 17.88
CA LYS A 38 33.11 -8.37 17.75
C LYS A 38 34.60 -8.03 17.83
N PRO A 39 35.17 -7.19 16.94
CA PRO A 39 36.47 -6.60 17.18
C PRO A 39 36.35 -5.35 18.06
N ASN A 40 37.25 -5.28 19.02
CA ASN A 40 37.46 -4.17 19.94
C ASN A 40 38.40 -3.16 19.26
N ILE A 41 37.95 -1.92 19.01
CA ILE A 41 38.77 -0.87 18.40
C ILE A 41 38.95 0.26 19.42
N ASN A 42 40.21 0.43 19.83
CA ASN A 42 40.70 1.54 20.64
C ASN A 42 40.65 2.86 19.84
N ASN A 43 40.10 3.90 20.45
CA ASN A 43 40.16 5.27 19.94
C ASN A 43 41.57 5.85 20.14
N ASN A 44 42.26 6.14 19.04
CA ASN A 44 43.39 7.05 19.04
C ASN A 44 43.08 8.30 18.22
N ASN A 45 43.37 9.42 18.88
CA ASN A 45 43.24 10.82 18.50
C ASN A 45 43.60 11.14 17.03
N PHE A 46 42.69 11.82 16.34
CA PHE A 46 42.99 12.60 15.14
C PHE A 46 42.73 14.08 15.41
N THR A 47 43.80 14.86 15.40
CA THR A 47 43.80 16.31 15.54
C THR A 47 43.52 16.94 14.18
N ALA A 48 42.37 17.59 14.01
CA ALA A 48 42.06 18.39 12.82
C ALA A 48 42.53 19.84 13.03
N ILE A 49 43.29 20.35 12.06
CA ILE A 49 43.84 21.70 12.02
C ILE A 49 42.71 22.68 11.63
N HIS A 50 42.42 23.65 12.51
CA HIS A 50 41.50 24.75 12.22
C HIS A 50 42.14 25.75 11.25
N ALA A 51 41.49 26.00 10.11
CA ALA A 51 41.74 27.16 9.28
C ALA A 51 40.74 28.27 9.66
N SER A 52 41.25 29.39 10.16
CA SER A 52 40.48 30.60 10.49
C SER A 52 40.24 31.42 9.22
N VAL A 53 38.97 31.61 8.85
CA VAL A 53 38.56 32.56 7.81
C VAL A 53 37.72 33.66 8.46
N SER A 54 38.15 34.90 8.20
CA SER A 54 37.64 36.15 8.76
C SER A 54 36.22 36.48 8.28
N SER A 55 35.36 36.89 9.21
CA SER A 55 33.96 37.25 9.02
C SER A 55 33.79 38.65 8.39
N LYS A 56 32.90 38.74 7.40
CA LYS A 56 32.18 39.99 7.08
C LYS A 56 30.74 39.83 7.54
N SER A 57 30.30 40.78 8.36
CA SER A 57 28.94 40.85 8.89
C SER A 57 27.94 41.11 7.78
N THR A 58 26.96 40.22 7.66
CA THR A 58 25.68 40.50 7.00
C THR A 58 24.62 40.02 7.99
N SER A 59 23.63 40.87 8.24
CA SER A 59 22.53 40.63 9.18
C SER A 59 21.92 39.24 8.94
N PRO A 60 21.60 38.47 10.01
CA PRO A 60 20.96 37.17 9.82
C PRO A 60 19.58 37.38 9.15
N PRO A 61 19.16 36.49 8.23
CA PRO A 61 17.74 36.33 7.97
C PRO A 61 17.06 35.94 9.30
N GLU A 62 15.83 36.40 9.52
CA GLU A 62 15.01 35.89 10.62
C GLU A 62 15.00 34.37 10.56
N THR A 63 15.75 33.76 11.47
CA THR A 63 15.71 32.34 11.71
C THR A 63 14.32 32.07 12.26
N GLU A 64 13.41 31.58 11.41
CA GLU A 64 12.26 30.81 11.90
C GLU A 64 12.86 29.77 12.84
N ALA A 65 12.62 29.93 14.13
CA ALA A 65 12.99 28.97 15.13
C ALA A 65 12.22 27.69 14.78
N LEU A 66 12.87 26.81 14.02
CA LEU A 66 12.39 25.45 13.81
C LEU A 66 12.25 24.87 15.21
N ASP A 67 11.01 24.63 15.61
CA ASP A 67 10.65 24.04 16.89
C ASP A 67 11.34 22.67 16.98
N GLN A 68 12.45 22.61 17.73
CA GLN A 68 13.37 21.45 17.72
C GLN A 68 12.80 20.21 18.46
N ASP A 69 11.51 20.20 18.83
CA ASP A 69 10.89 19.14 19.61
C ASP A 69 9.64 18.48 18.98
N GLU A 70 9.19 18.87 17.78
CA GLU A 70 8.11 18.11 17.11
C GLU A 70 8.63 16.81 16.51
N LYS A 71 8.57 15.74 17.31
CA LYS A 71 8.77 14.37 16.82
C LYS A 71 7.68 14.03 15.79
N PHE A 72 8.10 13.75 14.55
CA PHE A 72 7.19 13.32 13.50
C PHE A 72 6.41 12.06 13.90
N ASP A 73 5.08 12.18 13.92
CA ASP A 73 4.19 11.04 14.16
C ASP A 73 3.86 10.32 12.84
N TRP A 74 4.53 9.18 12.64
CA TRP A 74 4.34 8.31 11.49
C TRP A 74 2.92 7.76 11.38
N PHE A 75 2.17 7.66 12.48
CA PHE A 75 0.80 7.13 12.48
C PHE A 75 -0.27 8.20 12.30
N SER A 76 0.15 9.46 12.15
CA SER A 76 -0.73 10.62 11.94
C SER A 76 -0.50 11.29 10.58
N GLN A 77 -0.38 10.48 9.53
CA GLN A 77 -0.16 10.91 8.14
C GLN A 77 -0.97 10.09 7.14
N TRP A 78 -1.16 10.63 5.94
CA TRP A 78 -1.79 9.92 4.83
C TRP A 78 -0.74 9.10 4.07
N TYR A 79 -1.04 7.82 3.84
CA TYR A 79 -0.20 6.94 3.03
C TYR A 79 -1.00 6.37 1.85
N ALA A 80 -0.35 6.32 0.69
CA ALA A 80 -0.89 5.65 -0.48
C ALA A 80 -0.84 4.13 -0.25
N VAL A 81 -1.96 3.45 -0.50
CA VAL A 81 -2.05 1.99 -0.40
C VAL A 81 -1.83 1.36 -1.76
N MET A 82 -2.65 1.76 -2.74
CA MET A 82 -2.57 1.23 -4.10
C MET A 82 -3.38 2.08 -5.11
N PRO A 83 -3.03 2.01 -6.40
CA PRO A 83 -3.84 2.60 -7.47
C PRO A 83 -5.22 1.94 -7.58
N VAL A 84 -6.25 2.73 -7.85
CA VAL A 84 -7.62 2.23 -8.06
C VAL A 84 -7.73 1.39 -9.33
N CYS A 85 -6.91 1.67 -10.35
CA CYS A 85 -6.90 0.91 -11.60
C CYS A 85 -6.40 -0.53 -11.44
N ASP A 86 -5.66 -0.82 -10.36
CA ASP A 86 -5.12 -2.16 -10.05
C ASP A 86 -6.07 -2.98 -9.16
N LEU A 87 -7.24 -2.42 -8.84
CA LEU A 87 -8.23 -3.04 -7.95
C LEU A 87 -9.43 -3.62 -8.70
N ASP A 88 -9.83 -4.84 -8.34
CA ASP A 88 -11.11 -5.44 -8.77
C ASP A 88 -12.18 -5.25 -7.68
N LYS A 89 -13.30 -4.59 -8.02
CA LYS A 89 -14.45 -4.40 -7.12
C LYS A 89 -15.10 -5.70 -6.64
N LYS A 90 -14.75 -6.86 -7.21
CA LYS A 90 -15.30 -8.17 -6.85
C LYS A 90 -14.47 -8.92 -5.81
N ALA A 91 -13.22 -8.53 -5.59
CA ALA A 91 -12.29 -9.25 -4.73
C ALA A 91 -11.62 -8.32 -3.71
N PRO A 92 -11.53 -8.71 -2.43
CA PRO A 92 -10.68 -8.00 -1.49
C PRO A 92 -9.20 -8.22 -1.83
N VAL A 93 -8.35 -7.24 -1.54
CA VAL A 93 -6.91 -7.30 -1.80
C VAL A 93 -6.15 -7.00 -0.51
N GLY A 94 -5.20 -7.87 -0.17
CA GLY A 94 -4.31 -7.69 0.97
C GLY A 94 -3.12 -6.80 0.61
N LYS A 95 -2.76 -5.86 1.48
CA LYS A 95 -1.54 -5.03 1.34
C LYS A 95 -0.92 -4.79 2.70
N LYS A 96 0.42 -4.82 2.77
CA LYS A 96 1.15 -4.40 3.97
C LYS A 96 1.73 -3.01 3.78
N VAL A 97 1.40 -2.08 4.66
CA VAL A 97 1.93 -0.70 4.63
C VAL A 97 2.35 -0.31 6.04
N MET A 98 3.58 0.21 6.20
CA MET A 98 4.13 0.56 7.52
C MET A 98 4.09 -0.59 8.54
N GLY A 99 4.19 -1.85 8.06
CA GLY A 99 4.08 -3.05 8.88
C GLY A 99 2.65 -3.49 9.20
N LEU A 100 1.64 -2.66 8.95
CA LEU A 100 0.21 -2.96 9.14
C LEU A 100 -0.31 -3.84 8.00
N ASP A 101 -1.00 -4.93 8.33
CA ASP A 101 -1.69 -5.77 7.36
C ASP A 101 -3.08 -5.19 7.08
N LEU A 102 -3.34 -4.81 5.83
CA LEU A 102 -4.55 -4.12 5.40
C LEU A 102 -5.32 -4.96 4.39
N VAL A 103 -6.64 -4.88 4.43
CA VAL A 103 -7.51 -5.34 3.36
C VAL A 103 -8.20 -4.15 2.71
N VAL A 104 -7.97 -3.98 1.41
CA VAL A 104 -8.68 -3.04 0.54
C VAL A 104 -9.83 -3.78 -0.14
N TRP A 105 -11.04 -3.27 -0.02
CA TRP A 105 -12.21 -3.93 -0.61
C TRP A 105 -13.29 -2.92 -1.00
N TRP A 106 -14.16 -3.33 -1.92
CA TRP A 106 -15.25 -2.50 -2.42
C TRP A 106 -16.55 -2.78 -1.67
N ASP A 107 -17.02 -1.81 -0.88
CA ASP A 107 -18.36 -1.87 -0.30
C ASP A 107 -19.39 -1.50 -1.36
N LYS A 108 -20.16 -2.48 -1.82
CA LYS A 108 -21.21 -2.26 -2.83
C LYS A 108 -22.36 -1.41 -2.28
N ASN A 109 -22.62 -1.46 -0.97
CA ASN A 109 -23.74 -0.74 -0.36
C ASN A 109 -23.44 0.75 -0.26
N GLU A 110 -22.18 1.11 0.02
CA GLU A 110 -21.74 2.51 0.08
C GLU A 110 -21.13 3.01 -1.24
N SER A 111 -20.93 2.11 -2.22
CA SER A 111 -20.21 2.39 -3.47
C SER A 111 -18.86 3.07 -3.24
N ALA A 112 -18.09 2.53 -2.29
CA ALA A 112 -16.83 3.11 -1.85
C ALA A 112 -15.77 2.03 -1.57
N TRP A 113 -14.51 2.39 -1.81
CA TRP A 113 -13.37 1.61 -1.34
C TRP A 113 -13.20 1.78 0.17
N LYS A 114 -12.92 0.68 0.86
CA LYS A 114 -12.71 0.63 2.31
C LYS A 114 -11.39 -0.05 2.61
N VAL A 115 -10.74 0.38 3.69
CA VAL A 115 -9.49 -0.18 4.19
C VAL A 115 -9.68 -0.63 5.63
N PHE A 116 -9.63 -1.94 5.86
CA PHE A 116 -9.70 -2.53 7.20
C PHE A 116 -8.37 -3.15 7.60
N ASP A 117 -8.23 -3.45 8.88
CA ASP A 117 -7.24 -4.40 9.36
C ASP A 117 -7.49 -5.77 8.69
N ASP A 118 -6.46 -6.42 8.17
CA ASP A 118 -6.57 -7.69 7.46
C ASP A 118 -6.67 -8.88 8.44
N MET A 119 -7.54 -8.76 9.42
CA MET A 119 -7.64 -9.70 10.53
C MET A 119 -9.09 -9.85 10.98
N CYS A 120 -9.67 -11.02 10.74
CA CYS A 120 -11.01 -11.30 11.22
C CYS A 120 -11.03 -11.36 12.76
N PRO A 121 -11.88 -10.59 13.46
CA PRO A 121 -11.89 -10.53 14.93
C PRO A 121 -12.29 -11.86 15.60
N HIS A 122 -12.84 -12.81 14.83
CA HIS A 122 -13.19 -14.14 15.34
C HIS A 122 -11.95 -15.01 15.62
N ARG A 123 -11.11 -15.26 14.60
CA ARG A 123 -9.96 -16.18 14.68
C ARG A 123 -8.76 -15.73 13.84
N LEU A 124 -8.67 -14.42 13.59
CA LEU A 124 -7.55 -13.73 12.95
C LEU A 124 -7.23 -14.18 11.52
N ALA A 125 -8.18 -14.87 10.87
CA ALA A 125 -8.04 -15.22 9.46
C ALA A 125 -7.97 -13.94 8.62
N PRO A 126 -7.08 -13.86 7.60
CA PRO A 126 -6.98 -12.71 6.73
C PRO A 126 -8.29 -12.53 5.96
N LEU A 127 -8.85 -11.32 6.05
CA LEU A 127 -10.07 -10.94 5.36
C LEU A 127 -9.85 -10.73 3.86
N SER A 128 -8.60 -10.44 3.45
CA SER A 128 -8.14 -10.38 2.06
C SER A 128 -8.25 -11.72 1.34
N GLN A 129 -8.26 -12.83 2.07
CA GLN A 129 -8.53 -14.16 1.51
C GLN A 129 -10.04 -14.47 1.41
N GLY A 130 -10.88 -13.52 1.85
CA GLY A 130 -12.33 -13.60 1.81
C GLY A 130 -12.94 -13.27 0.44
N ARG A 131 -14.16 -12.76 0.46
CA ARG A 131 -14.93 -12.42 -0.73
C ARG A 131 -15.97 -11.35 -0.45
N ILE A 132 -16.47 -10.71 -1.50
CA ILE A 132 -17.65 -9.86 -1.41
C ILE A 132 -18.89 -10.74 -1.54
N ASP A 133 -19.73 -10.79 -0.52
CA ASP A 133 -20.94 -11.61 -0.54
C ASP A 133 -22.03 -11.04 -1.46
N ASN A 134 -23.12 -11.79 -1.61
CA ASN A 134 -24.25 -11.39 -2.46
C ASN A 134 -24.99 -10.14 -1.95
N TRP A 135 -24.77 -9.75 -0.69
CA TRP A 135 -25.31 -8.54 -0.06
C TRP A 135 -24.30 -7.39 -0.05
N GLY A 136 -23.16 -7.54 -0.75
CA GLY A 136 -22.16 -6.49 -0.88
C GLY A 136 -21.28 -6.27 0.34
N ARG A 137 -21.21 -7.24 1.26
CA ARG A 137 -20.40 -7.18 2.49
C ARG A 137 -19.09 -7.93 2.32
N LEU A 138 -18.08 -7.56 3.11
CA LEU A 138 -16.84 -8.33 3.21
C LEU A 138 -17.08 -9.59 4.03
N GLN A 139 -16.95 -10.75 3.41
CA GLN A 139 -17.15 -12.05 4.05
C GLN A 139 -15.80 -12.75 4.29
N CYS A 140 -15.53 -13.07 5.55
CA CYS A 140 -14.36 -13.83 5.97
C CYS A 140 -14.36 -15.25 5.37
N VAL A 141 -13.20 -15.68 4.86
CA VAL A 141 -13.02 -17.01 4.26
C VAL A 141 -13.27 -18.14 5.24
N TYR A 142 -12.96 -17.93 6.52
CA TYR A 142 -12.89 -19.04 7.48
C TYR A 142 -14.28 -19.49 7.93
N HIS A 143 -15.04 -18.62 8.58
CA HIS A 143 -16.36 -18.97 9.14
C HIS A 143 -17.49 -18.15 8.53
N GLY A 144 -17.22 -17.36 7.48
CA GLY A 144 -18.26 -16.61 6.77
C GLY A 144 -18.82 -15.42 7.52
N TRP A 145 -18.16 -14.92 8.56
CA TRP A 145 -18.54 -13.66 9.23
C TRP A 145 -18.52 -12.52 8.21
N CYS A 146 -19.57 -11.71 8.18
CA CYS A 146 -19.74 -10.65 7.19
C CYS A 146 -19.71 -9.27 7.85
N PHE A 147 -19.00 -8.32 7.25
CA PHE A 147 -18.79 -6.96 7.76
C PHE A 147 -19.26 -5.91 6.74
N ASN A 148 -19.88 -4.82 7.21
CA ASN A 148 -20.17 -3.66 6.35
C ASN A 148 -18.97 -2.70 6.29
N GLY A 149 -19.05 -1.64 5.49
CA GLY A 149 -18.02 -0.61 5.31
C GLY A 149 -17.63 0.17 6.57
N SER A 150 -18.45 0.11 7.63
CA SER A 150 -18.13 0.66 8.95
C SER A 150 -17.46 -0.35 9.89
N GLY A 151 -17.13 -1.55 9.40
CA GLY A 151 -16.49 -2.63 10.16
C GLY A 151 -17.42 -3.41 11.08
N GLN A 152 -18.71 -3.08 11.12
CA GLN A 152 -19.68 -3.76 11.98
C GLN A 152 -19.97 -5.16 11.44
N CYS A 153 -19.95 -6.17 12.33
CA CYS A 153 -20.40 -7.50 11.96
C CYS A 153 -21.92 -7.48 11.71
N LYS A 154 -22.32 -7.89 10.50
CA LYS A 154 -23.72 -7.94 10.08
C LYS A 154 -24.29 -9.34 10.05
N LEU A 155 -23.44 -10.36 9.97
CA LEU A 155 -23.85 -11.75 9.93
C LEU A 155 -22.78 -12.65 10.51
N ILE A 156 -23.20 -13.50 11.44
CA ILE A 156 -22.45 -14.65 11.93
C ILE A 156 -23.27 -15.87 11.53
N PRO A 157 -22.88 -16.64 10.50
CA PRO A 157 -23.71 -17.74 9.98
C PRO A 157 -24.05 -18.82 11.01
N GLN A 158 -23.20 -18.97 12.04
CA GLN A 158 -23.34 -19.98 13.09
C GLN A 158 -24.14 -19.47 14.30
N ALA A 159 -24.50 -18.19 14.36
CA ALA A 159 -25.27 -17.65 15.47
C ALA A 159 -26.75 -18.02 15.29
N PRO A 160 -27.41 -18.59 16.32
CA PRO A 160 -28.84 -18.89 16.24
C PRO A 160 -29.66 -17.60 16.18
N GLN A 161 -30.76 -17.63 15.43
CA GLN A 161 -31.62 -16.47 15.21
C GLN A 161 -32.25 -15.95 16.51
N ASP A 162 -32.63 -16.86 17.41
CA ASP A 162 -33.20 -16.54 18.73
C ASP A 162 -32.13 -16.41 19.83
N GLY A 163 -30.84 -16.39 19.45
CA GLY A 163 -29.73 -16.23 20.37
C GLY A 163 -29.45 -14.78 20.74
N PRO A 164 -28.48 -14.55 21.66
CA PRO A 164 -27.98 -13.21 21.90
C PRO A 164 -27.41 -12.62 20.60
N PRO A 165 -27.57 -11.30 20.35
CA PRO A 165 -27.14 -10.66 19.11
C PRO A 165 -25.62 -10.46 19.09
N VAL A 166 -24.83 -11.55 19.06
CA VAL A 166 -23.35 -11.51 19.18
C VAL A 166 -22.70 -10.62 18.11
N HIS A 167 -23.33 -10.52 16.93
CA HIS A 167 -22.86 -9.67 15.84
C HIS A 167 -22.89 -8.16 16.19
N SER A 168 -23.68 -7.72 17.18
CA SER A 168 -23.74 -6.33 17.62
C SER A 168 -22.69 -5.97 18.67
N PHE A 169 -21.94 -6.95 19.20
CA PHE A 169 -20.89 -6.70 20.17
C PHE A 169 -19.71 -5.98 19.53
N GLN A 170 -19.13 -5.01 20.23
CA GLN A 170 -17.98 -4.25 19.72
C GLN A 170 -16.79 -5.14 19.37
N LYS A 171 -16.59 -6.25 20.10
CA LYS A 171 -15.53 -7.24 19.83
C LYS A 171 -15.76 -8.04 18.54
N ALA A 172 -16.96 -8.01 17.99
CA ALA A 172 -17.26 -8.61 16.69
C ALA A 172 -16.94 -7.65 15.53
N CYS A 173 -16.70 -6.37 15.78
CA CYS A 173 -16.35 -5.41 14.73
C CYS A 173 -14.88 -5.56 14.31
N VAL A 174 -14.62 -5.40 13.02
CA VAL A 174 -13.26 -5.26 12.49
C VAL A 174 -12.81 -3.81 12.61
N ALA A 175 -11.51 -3.59 12.84
CA ALA A 175 -10.93 -2.26 12.87
C ALA A 175 -10.92 -1.64 11.46
N VAL A 176 -11.33 -0.37 11.38
CA VAL A 176 -11.46 0.37 10.12
C VAL A 176 -10.50 1.54 10.12
N TYR A 177 -9.71 1.67 9.06
CA TYR A 177 -8.84 2.82 8.86
C TYR A 177 -9.61 3.91 8.11
N PRO A 178 -9.53 5.19 8.55
CA PRO A 178 -9.98 6.30 7.74
C PRO A 178 -9.29 6.24 6.37
N SER A 179 -10.07 6.28 5.31
CA SER A 179 -9.58 6.07 3.95
C SER A 179 -10.38 6.90 2.95
N THR A 180 -9.73 7.23 1.84
CA THR A 180 -10.35 7.99 0.75
C THR A 180 -9.70 7.64 -0.59
N VAL A 181 -10.42 7.90 -1.67
CA VAL A 181 -9.83 7.92 -3.01
C VAL A 181 -9.55 9.36 -3.40
N GLN A 182 -8.31 9.64 -3.80
CA GLN A 182 -7.90 10.94 -4.33
C GLN A 182 -6.87 10.73 -5.44
N ASN A 183 -7.03 11.46 -6.55
CA ASN A 183 -6.19 11.33 -7.76
C ASN A 183 -5.97 9.87 -8.20
N GLY A 184 -7.04 9.05 -8.19
CA GLY A 184 -6.99 7.65 -8.62
C GLY A 184 -6.25 6.70 -7.66
N ILE A 185 -5.92 7.12 -6.44
CA ILE A 185 -5.18 6.33 -5.44
C ILE A 185 -6.07 6.10 -4.22
N VAL A 186 -6.04 4.88 -3.66
CA VAL A 186 -6.59 4.60 -2.33
C VAL A 186 -5.58 5.06 -1.28
N TRP A 187 -5.98 6.02 -0.45
CA TRP A 187 -5.23 6.53 0.68
C TRP A 187 -5.81 6.02 1.99
N PHE A 188 -4.95 5.77 2.97
CA PHE A 188 -5.37 5.46 4.34
C PHE A 188 -4.60 6.26 5.39
N TRP A 189 -5.26 6.46 6.52
CA TRP A 189 -4.68 7.00 7.74
C TRP A 189 -4.42 5.82 8.69
N PRO A 190 -3.17 5.56 9.10
CA PRO A 190 -2.78 4.34 9.82
C PRO A 190 -3.12 4.38 11.31
N ASN A 191 -4.30 4.90 11.66
CA ASN A 191 -4.80 4.94 13.03
C ASN A 191 -6.31 4.72 13.04
N THR A 192 -6.75 3.74 13.82
CA THR A 192 -8.17 3.32 13.91
C THR A 192 -8.88 3.94 15.11
N ASP A 193 -8.22 4.81 15.89
CA ASP A 193 -8.84 5.51 17.00
C ASP A 193 -10.04 6.33 16.48
N PRO A 194 -11.23 6.21 17.13
CA PRO A 194 -12.43 6.96 16.76
C PRO A 194 -12.24 8.47 16.58
N GLN A 195 -11.26 9.09 17.26
CA GLN A 195 -10.97 10.52 17.09
C GLN A 195 -10.55 10.91 15.66
N TYR A 196 -10.02 9.96 14.89
CA TYR A 196 -9.59 10.17 13.50
C TYR A 196 -10.65 9.80 12.47
N LYS A 197 -11.86 9.39 12.87
CA LYS A 197 -12.93 9.03 11.93
C LYS A 197 -13.17 10.12 10.87
N ASP A 198 -13.12 11.38 11.29
CA ASP A 198 -13.37 12.54 10.44
C ASP A 198 -12.06 13.24 10.00
N ILE A 199 -10.91 12.55 10.03
CA ILE A 199 -9.60 13.14 9.74
C ILE A 199 -9.53 13.81 8.36
N LEU A 200 -10.29 13.31 7.36
CA LEU A 200 -10.38 13.94 6.04
C LEU A 200 -10.82 15.42 6.09
N THR A 201 -11.62 15.81 7.08
CA THR A 201 -12.10 17.20 7.25
C THR A 201 -11.00 18.12 7.75
N LYS A 202 -10.04 17.59 8.49
CA LYS A 202 -8.92 18.33 9.11
C LYS A 202 -7.68 18.31 8.23
N LYS A 203 -7.38 17.16 7.63
CA LYS A 203 -6.19 16.93 6.82
C LYS A 203 -6.54 15.99 5.67
N LYS A 204 -6.32 16.44 4.45
CA LYS A 204 -6.50 15.63 3.23
C LYS A 204 -5.15 15.01 2.81
N PRO A 205 -5.16 13.92 2.02
CA PRO A 205 -3.96 13.46 1.35
C PRO A 205 -3.38 14.56 0.44
N PRO A 206 -2.08 14.48 0.07
CA PRO A 206 -1.49 15.36 -0.93
C PRO A 206 -2.30 15.36 -2.23
N TYR A 207 -2.65 16.55 -2.72
CA TYR A 207 -3.46 16.74 -3.93
C TYR A 207 -2.59 17.26 -5.07
N ILE A 208 -2.72 16.63 -6.25
CA ILE A 208 -2.00 17.00 -7.46
C ILE A 208 -3.04 17.36 -8.53
N PRO A 209 -3.30 18.65 -8.78
CA PRO A 209 -4.33 19.11 -9.72
C PRO A 209 -4.17 18.54 -11.13
N GLU A 210 -2.93 18.37 -11.59
CA GLU A 210 -2.58 17.88 -12.93
C GLU A 210 -3.06 16.44 -13.17
N LEU A 211 -3.30 15.65 -12.11
CA LEU A 211 -3.84 14.29 -12.25
C LEU A 211 -5.35 14.25 -12.53
N ASP A 212 -6.06 15.36 -12.29
CA ASP A 212 -7.49 15.50 -12.59
C ASP A 212 -7.75 16.31 -13.88
N ASP A 213 -6.72 16.96 -14.42
CA ASP A 213 -6.79 17.73 -15.66
C ASP A 213 -6.65 16.81 -16.88
N ALA A 214 -7.70 16.76 -17.70
CA ALA A 214 -7.76 15.94 -18.91
C ALA A 214 -6.75 16.36 -20.01
N SER A 215 -6.13 17.55 -19.89
CA SER A 215 -5.05 17.99 -20.78
C SER A 215 -3.72 17.31 -20.47
N PHE A 216 -3.58 16.69 -19.30
CA PHE A 216 -2.40 15.92 -18.91
C PHE A 216 -2.62 14.43 -19.17
N THR A 217 -1.52 13.73 -19.45
CA THR A 217 -1.47 12.27 -19.45
C THR A 217 -0.50 11.83 -18.38
N TYR A 218 -0.87 10.81 -17.62
CA TYR A 218 -0.03 10.25 -16.59
C TYR A 218 -0.05 8.72 -16.64
N GLN A 219 0.95 8.13 -16.01
CA GLN A 219 1.00 6.70 -15.75
C GLN A 219 1.12 6.51 -14.24
N VAL A 220 0.29 5.63 -13.69
CA VAL A 220 0.36 5.21 -12.30
C VAL A 220 0.64 3.72 -12.28
N PHE A 221 1.63 3.31 -11.49
CA PHE A 221 1.98 1.92 -11.27
C PHE A 221 2.48 1.76 -9.84
N HIS A 222 2.34 0.55 -9.30
CA HIS A 222 2.94 0.17 -8.04
C HIS A 222 3.96 -0.96 -8.27
N ARG A 223 5.05 -0.94 -7.50
CA ARG A 223 6.11 -1.96 -7.55
C ARG A 223 6.58 -2.20 -6.13
N ASP A 224 6.64 -3.48 -5.74
CA ASP A 224 7.31 -3.88 -4.51
C ASP A 224 8.80 -4.10 -4.82
N ILE A 225 9.67 -3.45 -4.06
CA ILE A 225 11.12 -3.53 -4.24
C ILE A 225 11.74 -3.99 -2.92
N PRO A 226 12.68 -4.96 -2.91
CA PRO A 226 13.14 -5.60 -1.67
C PRO A 226 14.21 -4.78 -0.93
N TYR A 227 13.93 -3.51 -0.64
CA TYR A 227 14.73 -2.64 0.20
C TYR A 227 13.87 -1.62 0.95
N GLY A 228 14.43 -1.01 2.00
CA GLY A 228 13.74 0.01 2.80
C GLY A 228 13.45 1.28 2.01
N TYR A 229 12.41 2.01 2.42
CA TYR A 229 11.99 3.26 1.78
C TYR A 229 13.07 4.35 1.89
N GLU A 230 13.88 4.30 2.94
CA GLU A 230 15.01 5.18 3.20
C GLU A 230 16.06 5.09 2.10
N ILE A 231 16.34 3.87 1.61
CA ILE A 231 17.30 3.63 0.52
C ILE A 231 16.75 4.18 -0.80
N LEU A 232 15.44 4.02 -1.04
CA LEU A 232 14.80 4.60 -2.22
C LEU A 232 14.83 6.13 -2.18
N THR A 233 14.60 6.72 -1.00
CA THR A 233 14.64 8.16 -0.79
C THR A 233 16.04 8.71 -1.03
N GLU A 234 17.06 8.04 -0.49
CA GLU A 234 18.46 8.40 -0.73
C GLU A 234 18.81 8.33 -2.23
N ASN A 235 18.40 7.25 -2.91
CA ASN A 235 18.62 7.11 -4.35
C ASN A 235 17.95 8.23 -5.16
N LEU A 236 16.73 8.63 -4.80
CA LEU A 236 16.02 9.71 -5.48
C LEU A 236 16.69 11.08 -5.27
N MET A 237 17.28 11.31 -4.10
CA MET A 237 17.90 12.58 -3.73
C MET A 237 19.37 12.70 -4.18
N ASP A 238 20.04 11.62 -4.55
CA ASP A 238 21.43 11.65 -5.00
C ASP A 238 21.56 11.95 -6.51
N PRO A 239 22.00 13.15 -6.93
CA PRO A 239 22.23 13.42 -8.35
C PRO A 239 23.47 12.69 -8.91
N ALA A 240 24.38 12.19 -8.07
CA ALA A 240 25.63 11.58 -8.52
C ALA A 240 25.41 10.27 -9.28
N HIS A 241 24.35 9.51 -8.97
CA HIS A 241 24.03 8.29 -9.72
C HIS A 241 23.50 8.56 -11.14
N VAL A 242 23.01 9.77 -11.43
CA VAL A 242 22.28 10.08 -12.67
C VAL A 242 23.11 9.83 -13.95
N PRO A 243 24.37 10.31 -14.08
CA PRO A 243 25.17 10.07 -15.29
C PRO A 243 25.57 8.60 -15.51
N TYR A 244 25.61 7.80 -14.44
CA TYR A 244 26.11 6.43 -14.48
C TYR A 244 24.98 5.40 -14.58
N ALA A 245 24.03 5.43 -13.64
CA ALA A 245 22.95 4.44 -13.55
C ALA A 245 21.91 4.60 -14.67
N HIS A 246 21.78 5.82 -15.22
CA HIS A 246 20.83 6.12 -16.29
C HIS A 246 21.52 6.32 -17.65
N TYR A 247 22.76 5.83 -17.78
CA TYR A 247 23.53 5.90 -19.02
C TYR A 247 22.78 5.26 -20.20
N GLY A 248 22.61 5.99 -21.30
CA GLY A 248 21.88 5.52 -22.48
C GLY A 248 20.35 5.47 -22.31
N ILE A 249 19.83 5.80 -21.12
CA ILE A 249 18.40 5.86 -20.82
C ILE A 249 17.95 7.33 -20.79
N LEU A 250 18.67 8.16 -20.03
CA LEU A 250 18.42 9.60 -19.94
C LEU A 250 19.43 10.37 -20.80
N ARG A 251 19.01 11.53 -21.31
CA ARG A 251 19.91 12.47 -22.01
C ARG A 251 20.71 13.27 -20.98
N THR A 252 21.71 12.63 -20.41
CA THR A 252 22.62 13.22 -19.42
C THR A 252 24.01 13.44 -20.03
N PRO A 253 24.78 14.43 -19.55
CA PRO A 253 26.18 14.57 -19.95
C PRO A 253 26.95 13.28 -19.65
N GLN A 254 27.78 12.86 -20.59
CA GLN A 254 28.61 11.66 -20.42
C GLN A 254 29.52 11.84 -19.20
N PRO A 255 29.59 10.86 -18.29
CA PRO A 255 30.60 10.87 -17.23
C PRO A 255 32.00 10.88 -17.85
N ARG A 256 32.91 11.64 -17.23
CA ARG A 256 34.33 11.72 -17.65
C ARG A 256 35.11 10.50 -17.19
#